data_AF-A0A1U7TUU4-F1
#
_entry.id   AF-A0A1U7TUU4-F1
#
_cell.length_a   1.000
_cell.length_b   1.000
_cell.length_c   1.000
_cell.angle_alpha   90.00
_cell.angle_beta   90.00
_cell.angle_gamma   90.00
#
_symmetry.space_group_name_H-M   'P 1'
#
loop_
_entity.id
_entity.type
_entity.pdbx_description
1 polymer ?
#
loop_
_entity_poly.entity_id
_entity_poly.type
_entity_poly.pdbx_seq_one_letter_code
_entity_poly.pdbx_strand_id
1 'polypeptide(L)'
;MEPGGRARTGPPQPAAPGLWRARPAGGGGGGGGGGGASSWPLDGNSWLLCYGFLYLALYAQVSQSKPCERTGSCFSGRCVNSTCLCDPGWVGDQCQHCQGRFKLTEPSGYLTDGPINYKYKTKCTWLIEGYPNAVLRLRFNHFATECSWDHMYVYDGDSIYAPLIAVLSGLIVPEIRGNETVPEVVTTSGYALLHFFSDAAYNLTGFNIFYSINSCPNNCSGHGKCTTSISVPSQVYCECDKYWKGEACDIPYCKANCGSPDHGYCDLTGEKLCVCNDSWQGPDCSLNVPSTESYWILPNVKPFSPSVGRASHKAVLYGKFMWVIGGYTFNYSSFQMVLNYNLESSIWNVGTLSRGPLQRYGHSLALYQENIFMYGGRIETNDGNVTDELWVFNIHSQSWSTKTPTVLGHGQQYAVEGHSAHIMELDSRDVVMIIIFGYSAIYGYTSSIQEYHICELL
;
A
#
# COMPACT_ATOMS: atom_id res chain seq x y z
N MET A 1 -28.16 25.29 -54.44
CA MET A 1 -28.40 23.85 -54.23
C MET A 1 -28.28 23.59 -52.75
N GLU A 2 -29.35 23.06 -52.17
CA GLU A 2 -29.45 22.58 -50.79
C GLU A 2 -28.43 21.47 -50.46
N PRO A 3 -28.26 21.13 -49.17
CA PRO A 3 -26.97 20.85 -48.56
C PRO A 3 -26.66 19.36 -48.36
N GLY A 4 -25.37 19.02 -48.30
CA GLY A 4 -24.88 17.75 -47.78
C GLY A 4 -24.55 17.87 -46.30
N GLY A 5 -25.49 17.48 -45.42
CA GLY A 5 -25.28 17.42 -43.97
C GLY A 5 -24.33 16.27 -43.59
N ARG A 6 -23.24 16.60 -42.89
CA ARG A 6 -22.40 15.63 -42.19
C ARG A 6 -22.68 15.76 -40.69
N ALA A 7 -23.29 14.72 -40.12
CA ALA A 7 -23.59 14.63 -38.70
C ALA A 7 -22.31 14.74 -37.86
N ARG A 8 -22.29 15.68 -36.90
CA ARG A 8 -21.31 15.69 -35.82
C ARG A 8 -21.73 14.63 -34.80
N THR A 9 -21.00 13.52 -34.74
CA THR A 9 -21.05 12.60 -33.62
C THR A 9 -20.39 13.28 -32.42
N GLY A 10 -21.17 13.58 -31.38
CA GLY A 10 -20.63 14.04 -30.10
C GLY A 10 -19.81 12.96 -29.39
N PRO A 11 -18.99 13.33 -28.39
CA PRO A 11 -18.20 12.36 -27.63
C PRO A 11 -19.10 11.41 -26.84
N PRO A 12 -18.68 10.14 -26.62
CA PRO A 12 -19.46 9.18 -25.87
C PRO A 12 -19.61 9.63 -24.41
N GLN A 13 -20.84 9.62 -23.90
CA GLN A 13 -21.13 9.84 -22.49
C GLN A 13 -20.55 8.70 -21.63
N PRO A 14 -20.00 8.99 -20.44
CA PRO A 14 -19.60 7.95 -19.51
C PRO A 14 -20.81 7.17 -19.01
N ALA A 15 -20.69 5.84 -19.00
CA ALA A 15 -21.68 4.93 -18.46
C ALA A 15 -21.89 5.20 -16.95
N ALA A 16 -23.15 5.32 -16.54
CA ALA A 16 -23.52 5.45 -15.14
C ALA A 16 -23.05 4.23 -14.33
N PRO A 17 -22.55 4.41 -13.10
CA PRO A 17 -22.20 3.28 -12.24
C PRO A 17 -23.46 2.50 -11.88
N GLY A 18 -23.47 1.22 -12.23
CA GLY A 18 -24.53 0.29 -11.88
C GLY A 18 -24.67 0.19 -10.36
N LEU A 19 -25.89 0.42 -9.87
CA LEU A 19 -26.27 0.16 -8.48
C LEU A 19 -26.05 -1.33 -8.17
N TRP A 20 -25.04 -1.63 -7.35
CA TRP A 20 -24.95 -2.89 -6.65
C TRP A 20 -26.03 -2.92 -5.56
N ARG A 21 -27.18 -3.52 -5.87
CA ARG A 21 -28.21 -3.82 -4.87
C ARG A 21 -27.72 -4.96 -3.97
N ALA A 22 -27.47 -4.64 -2.70
CA ALA A 22 -27.34 -5.62 -1.64
C ALA A 22 -28.64 -6.44 -1.54
N ARG A 23 -28.54 -7.77 -1.63
CA ARG A 23 -29.63 -8.68 -1.26
C ARG A 23 -29.54 -8.95 0.25
N PRO A 24 -30.62 -8.80 1.03
CA PRO A 24 -30.62 -9.22 2.42
C PRO A 24 -30.70 -10.74 2.53
N ALA A 25 -29.97 -11.27 3.51
CA ALA A 25 -30.03 -12.65 3.95
C ALA A 25 -31.46 -13.00 4.42
N GLY A 26 -32.05 -14.04 3.82
CA GLY A 26 -33.34 -14.57 4.25
C GLY A 26 -33.19 -15.35 5.54
N GLY A 27 -33.70 -14.80 6.64
CA GLY A 27 -34.04 -15.55 7.85
C GLY A 27 -35.32 -16.35 7.61
N GLY A 28 -35.23 -17.67 7.72
CA GLY A 28 -36.39 -18.57 7.71
C GLY A 28 -36.70 -19.03 9.13
N GLY A 29 -37.71 -18.43 9.74
CA GLY A 29 -38.29 -18.87 11.00
C GLY A 29 -39.80 -19.11 10.86
N GLY A 30 -40.25 -20.27 11.33
CA GLY A 30 -41.58 -20.48 11.92
C GLY A 30 -42.69 -21.01 11.01
N GLY A 31 -43.39 -22.04 11.49
CA GLY A 31 -44.78 -22.31 11.11
C GLY A 31 -45.14 -23.79 10.99
N GLY A 32 -45.74 -24.36 12.04
CA GLY A 32 -46.20 -25.75 12.08
C GLY A 32 -47.54 -26.01 11.40
N GLY A 33 -47.92 -27.28 11.37
CA GLY A 33 -49.23 -27.77 10.94
C GLY A 33 -49.29 -29.29 11.14
N GLY A 34 -50.07 -29.73 12.13
CA GLY A 34 -50.18 -31.15 12.50
C GLY A 34 -51.24 -31.93 11.71
N GLY A 35 -51.29 -33.23 12.01
CA GLY A 35 -52.45 -34.07 11.77
C GLY A 35 -52.13 -35.46 11.20
N GLY A 36 -52.52 -36.51 11.93
CA GLY A 36 -52.81 -37.82 11.34
C GLY A 36 -52.03 -38.99 11.93
N ALA A 37 -52.61 -39.62 12.96
CA ALA A 37 -52.22 -40.93 13.44
C ALA A 37 -52.80 -42.03 12.52
N SER A 38 -52.00 -43.05 12.21
CA SER A 38 -52.49 -44.39 11.89
C SER A 38 -51.38 -45.41 12.16
N SER A 39 -51.77 -46.53 12.76
CA SER A 39 -50.92 -47.47 13.47
C SER A 39 -50.85 -48.85 12.78
N TRP A 40 -49.64 -49.46 12.84
CA TRP A 40 -49.25 -50.88 12.64
C TRP A 40 -49.14 -51.44 11.20
N PRO A 41 -48.32 -52.50 10.94
CA PRO A 41 -47.35 -53.20 11.80
C PRO A 41 -45.91 -53.27 11.24
N LEU A 42 -45.03 -53.80 12.10
CA LEU A 42 -43.66 -54.23 11.84
C LEU A 42 -43.59 -55.26 10.72
N ASP A 43 -42.62 -55.13 9.80
CA ASP A 43 -42.12 -56.27 9.03
C ASP A 43 -40.60 -56.20 8.86
N GLY A 44 -39.97 -57.34 9.16
CA GLY A 44 -38.53 -57.46 9.37
C GLY A 44 -37.72 -57.36 8.08
N ASN A 45 -36.88 -56.33 7.99
CA ASN A 45 -35.65 -56.38 7.17
C ASN A 45 -34.58 -55.35 7.56
N SER A 46 -34.62 -54.83 8.79
CA SER A 46 -33.73 -53.75 9.27
C SER A 46 -32.30 -54.19 9.63
N TRP A 47 -31.87 -55.39 9.27
CA TRP A 47 -30.51 -55.90 9.58
C TRP A 47 -29.58 -55.96 8.37
N LEU A 48 -30.10 -55.93 7.13
CA LEU A 48 -29.28 -56.01 5.91
C LEU A 48 -28.83 -54.64 5.40
N LEU A 49 -29.59 -53.57 5.68
CA LEU A 49 -29.21 -52.21 5.27
C LEU A 49 -28.08 -51.63 6.15
N CYS A 50 -28.06 -51.95 7.45
CA CYS A 50 -27.00 -51.49 8.35
C CYS A 50 -25.63 -52.12 8.04
N TYR A 51 -25.59 -53.37 7.57
CA TYR A 51 -24.34 -54.02 7.14
C TYR A 51 -23.86 -53.52 5.77
N GLY A 52 -24.76 -53.14 4.86
CA GLY A 52 -24.40 -52.55 3.57
C GLY A 52 -23.76 -51.15 3.68
N PHE A 53 -24.27 -50.31 4.59
CA PHE A 53 -23.69 -48.98 4.84
C PHE A 53 -22.37 -49.04 5.61
N LEU A 54 -22.18 -50.02 6.50
CA LEU A 54 -20.89 -50.26 7.15
C LEU A 54 -19.85 -50.84 6.18
N TYR A 55 -20.25 -51.64 5.18
CA TYR A 55 -19.34 -52.14 4.15
C TYR A 55 -18.91 -51.03 3.18
N LEU A 56 -19.80 -50.09 2.84
CA LEU A 56 -19.47 -48.90 2.04
C LEU A 56 -18.70 -47.82 2.83
N ALA A 57 -18.82 -47.78 4.16
CA ALA A 57 -17.99 -46.92 5.01
C ALA A 57 -16.62 -47.54 5.34
N LEU A 58 -16.49 -48.88 5.29
CA LEU A 58 -15.24 -49.61 5.44
C LEU A 58 -14.47 -49.76 4.11
N TYR A 59 -15.12 -49.61 2.96
CA TYR A 59 -14.46 -49.15 1.74
C TYR A 59 -14.22 -47.65 1.84
N ALA A 60 -13.29 -47.36 2.76
CA ALA A 60 -12.43 -46.21 2.81
C ALA A 60 -12.56 -45.30 1.59
N GLN A 61 -12.81 -44.02 1.86
CA GLN A 61 -12.10 -42.97 1.17
C GLN A 61 -10.59 -43.20 1.36
N VAL A 62 -10.04 -44.17 0.65
CA VAL A 62 -8.67 -44.09 0.20
C VAL A 62 -8.70 -42.89 -0.71
N SER A 63 -8.28 -41.74 -0.18
CA SER A 63 -7.78 -40.68 -1.05
C SER A 63 -6.73 -41.36 -1.92
N GLN A 64 -7.09 -41.63 -3.18
CA GLN A 64 -6.15 -42.19 -4.14
C GLN A 64 -5.14 -41.06 -4.37
N SER A 65 -4.08 -41.03 -3.56
CA SER A 65 -2.89 -40.27 -3.91
C SER A 65 -2.54 -40.68 -5.33
N LYS A 66 -2.64 -39.75 -6.27
CA LYS A 66 -2.35 -40.04 -7.67
C LYS A 66 -0.91 -40.57 -7.72
N PRO A 67 -0.67 -41.79 -8.23
CA PRO A 67 0.65 -42.40 -8.14
C PRO A 67 1.66 -41.53 -8.87
N CYS A 68 2.68 -41.05 -8.16
CA CYS A 68 3.70 -40.16 -8.71
C CYS A 68 4.48 -40.78 -9.88
N GLU A 69 4.48 -42.11 -9.99
CA GLU A 69 5.06 -42.88 -11.10
C GLU A 69 4.34 -42.66 -12.45
N ARG A 70 3.06 -42.29 -12.45
CA ARG A 70 2.24 -42.15 -13.68
C ARG A 70 2.09 -40.69 -14.15
N THR A 71 2.19 -39.74 -13.23
CA THR A 71 2.05 -38.29 -13.49
C THR A 71 3.38 -37.54 -13.48
N GLY A 72 4.47 -38.16 -13.02
CA GLY A 72 5.82 -37.73 -13.35
C GLY A 72 6.46 -36.60 -12.54
N SER A 73 5.85 -36.04 -11.48
CA SER A 73 6.62 -35.24 -10.52
C SER A 73 5.94 -35.03 -9.17
N CYS A 74 6.76 -35.13 -8.11
CA CYS A 74 6.53 -34.41 -6.86
C CYS A 74 7.23 -33.06 -7.03
N PHE A 75 6.55 -31.95 -6.72
CA PHE A 75 7.09 -30.62 -6.99
C PHE A 75 8.27 -30.28 -6.07
N SER A 76 8.06 -30.41 -4.76
CA SER A 76 9.08 -30.14 -3.74
C SER A 76 9.25 -31.36 -2.83
N GLY A 77 9.75 -32.44 -3.42
CA GLY A 77 9.97 -33.70 -2.73
C GLY A 77 10.35 -34.83 -3.67
N ARG A 78 10.31 -36.05 -3.15
CA ARG A 78 10.69 -37.27 -3.87
C ARG A 78 9.56 -38.29 -3.91
N CYS A 79 9.43 -38.96 -5.05
CA CYS A 79 8.48 -40.07 -5.23
C CYS A 79 9.06 -41.33 -4.56
N VAL A 80 8.35 -41.88 -3.58
CA VAL A 80 8.71 -43.11 -2.87
C VAL A 80 7.46 -43.98 -2.77
N ASN A 81 7.52 -45.22 -3.29
CA ASN A 81 6.40 -46.17 -3.29
C ASN A 81 5.09 -45.54 -3.80
N SER A 82 5.11 -44.94 -5.00
CA SER A 82 3.97 -44.24 -5.61
C SER A 82 3.38 -43.07 -4.79
N THR A 83 4.04 -42.61 -3.72
CA THR A 83 3.59 -41.49 -2.87
C THR A 83 4.66 -40.39 -2.84
N CYS A 84 4.27 -39.13 -2.81
CA CYS A 84 5.21 -38.03 -2.67
C CYS A 84 5.62 -37.81 -1.21
N LEU A 85 6.92 -37.91 -0.94
CA LEU A 85 7.52 -37.55 0.34
C LEU A 85 8.08 -36.14 0.21
N CYS A 86 7.42 -35.18 0.89
CA CYS A 86 7.70 -33.76 0.75
C CYS A 86 8.94 -33.32 1.52
N ASP A 87 9.65 -32.36 0.93
CA ASP A 87 10.75 -31.67 1.59
C ASP A 87 10.20 -30.86 2.78
N PRO A 88 11.03 -30.58 3.82
CA PRO A 88 10.60 -29.82 4.99
C PRO A 88 9.91 -28.51 4.61
N GLY A 89 8.70 -28.32 5.13
CA GLY A 89 7.89 -27.12 4.89
C GLY A 89 6.89 -27.21 3.74
N TRP A 90 6.96 -28.26 2.91
CA TRP A 90 6.02 -28.55 1.84
C TRP A 90 5.01 -29.63 2.22
N VAL A 91 3.80 -29.53 1.68
CA VAL A 91 2.67 -30.44 1.94
C VAL A 91 1.80 -30.64 0.69
N GLY A 92 0.88 -31.59 0.77
CA GLY A 92 -0.06 -31.95 -0.30
C GLY A 92 0.37 -33.21 -1.03
N ASP A 93 -0.56 -33.81 -1.78
CA ASP A 93 -0.35 -35.10 -2.45
C ASP A 93 0.80 -35.11 -3.47
N GLN A 94 1.17 -33.92 -3.97
CA GLN A 94 2.29 -33.72 -4.90
C GLN A 94 3.36 -32.77 -4.32
N CYS A 95 3.30 -32.46 -3.02
CA CYS A 95 4.18 -31.48 -2.35
C CYS A 95 4.10 -30.09 -2.98
N GLN A 96 2.89 -29.66 -3.32
CA GLN A 96 2.61 -28.47 -4.11
C GLN A 96 2.22 -27.23 -3.28
N HIS A 97 2.11 -27.35 -1.97
CA HIS A 97 1.73 -26.23 -1.11
C HIS A 97 2.75 -26.04 0.01
N CYS A 98 3.09 -24.79 0.30
CA CYS A 98 3.84 -24.48 1.51
C CYS A 98 2.94 -24.61 2.76
N GLN A 99 3.50 -25.03 3.89
CA GLN A 99 2.84 -24.96 5.22
C GLN A 99 3.82 -24.82 6.39
N GLY A 100 5.12 -24.73 6.12
CA GLY A 100 6.15 -24.68 7.16
C GLY A 100 7.06 -23.47 7.10
N ARG A 101 8.28 -23.69 7.57
CA ARG A 101 9.31 -22.67 7.71
C ARG A 101 10.50 -23.03 6.83
N PHE A 102 11.00 -22.03 6.11
CA PHE A 102 12.10 -22.16 5.17
C PHE A 102 13.23 -21.25 5.62
N LYS A 103 14.46 -21.74 5.50
CA LYS A 103 15.67 -20.98 5.77
C LYS A 103 16.47 -20.89 4.47
N LEU A 104 16.79 -19.66 4.07
CA LEU A 104 17.44 -19.34 2.81
C LEU A 104 18.76 -18.64 3.11
N THR A 105 19.87 -19.27 2.74
CA THR A 105 21.25 -18.79 3.05
C THR A 105 22.04 -18.42 1.81
N GLU A 106 21.51 -18.72 0.62
CA GLU A 106 22.17 -18.39 -0.64
C GLU A 106 22.15 -16.87 -0.89
N PRO A 107 23.18 -16.28 -1.55
CA PRO A 107 23.26 -14.84 -1.80
C PRO A 107 22.10 -14.25 -2.61
N SER A 108 21.41 -15.09 -3.37
CA SER A 108 20.18 -14.75 -4.09
C SER A 108 19.36 -16.00 -4.33
N GLY A 109 18.04 -15.85 -4.46
CA GLY A 109 17.15 -16.96 -4.73
C GLY A 109 15.70 -16.53 -4.86
N TYR A 110 14.80 -17.51 -4.85
CA TYR A 110 13.36 -17.29 -4.98
C TYR A 110 12.60 -17.91 -3.81
N LEU A 111 11.53 -17.26 -3.39
CA LEU A 111 10.54 -17.80 -2.47
C LEU A 111 9.15 -17.78 -3.13
N THR A 112 8.39 -18.83 -2.89
CA THR A 112 7.08 -19.08 -3.50
C THR A 112 6.22 -19.95 -2.61
N ASP A 113 4.90 -19.81 -2.72
CA ASP A 113 3.90 -20.64 -2.04
C ASP A 113 3.65 -21.99 -2.73
N GLY A 114 4.11 -22.13 -3.99
CA GLY A 114 3.99 -23.36 -4.77
C GLY A 114 3.81 -23.11 -6.27
N PRO A 115 3.72 -24.20 -7.06
CA PRO A 115 3.55 -24.15 -8.52
C PRO A 115 2.10 -23.96 -8.97
N ILE A 116 1.15 -23.98 -8.04
CA ILE A 116 -0.28 -23.79 -8.27
C ILE A 116 -0.81 -22.76 -7.28
N ASN A 117 -2.10 -22.39 -7.38
CA ASN A 117 -2.74 -21.50 -6.42
C ASN A 117 -2.44 -21.91 -4.96
N TYR A 118 -2.14 -20.92 -4.10
CA TYR A 118 -1.92 -21.18 -2.68
C TYR A 118 -3.11 -21.88 -2.05
N LYS A 119 -2.87 -22.60 -0.97
CA LYS A 119 -3.94 -23.25 -0.21
C LYS A 119 -4.55 -22.25 0.79
N TYR A 120 -5.86 -22.34 1.06
CA TYR A 120 -6.47 -21.60 2.18
C TYR A 120 -5.96 -22.10 3.54
N LYS A 121 -6.06 -21.28 4.58
CA LYS A 121 -5.57 -21.51 5.96
C LYS A 121 -4.09 -21.87 6.00
N THR A 122 -3.32 -21.27 5.10
CA THR A 122 -1.90 -21.53 4.96
C THR A 122 -1.10 -20.54 5.79
N LYS A 123 -0.02 -21.05 6.38
CA LYS A 123 0.96 -20.26 7.11
C LYS A 123 2.33 -20.70 6.66
N CYS A 124 3.06 -19.81 6.01
CA CYS A 124 4.40 -20.10 5.52
C CYS A 124 5.34 -18.98 5.95
N THR A 125 6.56 -19.36 6.35
CA THR A 125 7.53 -18.38 6.83
C THR A 125 8.87 -18.64 6.19
N TRP A 126 9.51 -17.59 5.66
CA TRP A 126 10.85 -17.64 5.10
C TRP A 126 11.75 -16.74 5.93
N LEU A 127 12.87 -17.29 6.40
CA LEU A 127 13.97 -16.52 6.96
C LEU A 127 15.11 -16.50 5.94
N ILE A 128 15.42 -15.31 5.43
CA ILE A 128 16.59 -15.07 4.60
C ILE A 128 17.71 -14.60 5.51
N GLU A 129 18.81 -15.36 5.56
CA GLU A 129 19.99 -15.05 6.34
C GLU A 129 21.11 -14.54 5.44
N GLY A 130 21.49 -13.29 5.62
CA GLY A 130 22.66 -12.69 5.00
C GLY A 130 23.78 -12.45 5.99
N TYR A 131 24.40 -11.29 5.88
CA TYR A 131 25.47 -10.84 6.78
C TYR A 131 24.95 -9.68 7.61
N PRO A 132 25.40 -9.51 8.87
CA PRO A 132 25.00 -8.37 9.68
C PRO A 132 25.15 -7.04 8.93
N ASN A 133 24.10 -6.23 8.92
CA ASN A 133 24.00 -4.94 8.22
C ASN A 133 24.06 -5.00 6.68
N ALA A 134 23.90 -6.19 6.08
CA ALA A 134 23.76 -6.32 4.63
C ALA A 134 22.39 -5.78 4.18
N VAL A 135 22.36 -5.23 2.97
CA VAL A 135 21.12 -4.77 2.33
C VAL A 135 20.50 -5.93 1.55
N LEU A 136 19.27 -6.32 1.88
CA LEU A 136 18.53 -7.34 1.13
C LEU A 136 17.44 -6.67 0.31
N ARG A 137 17.35 -6.99 -0.98
CA ARG A 137 16.29 -6.50 -1.87
C ARG A 137 15.36 -7.63 -2.23
N LEU A 138 14.06 -7.40 -2.06
CA LEU A 138 12.96 -8.32 -2.35
C LEU A 138 12.16 -7.78 -3.53
N ARG A 139 12.14 -8.51 -4.64
CA ARG A 139 11.39 -8.17 -5.85
C ARG A 139 10.18 -9.09 -6.00
N PHE A 140 9.01 -8.48 -6.01
CA PHE A 140 7.73 -9.18 -6.14
C PHE A 140 7.41 -9.42 -7.61
N ASN A 141 8.13 -10.33 -8.26
CA ASN A 141 7.96 -10.63 -9.69
C ASN A 141 6.53 -11.08 -10.02
N HIS A 142 5.87 -11.72 -9.06
CA HIS A 142 4.45 -12.05 -9.10
C HIS A 142 3.87 -11.98 -7.69
N PHE A 143 2.70 -11.38 -7.53
CA PHE A 143 1.95 -11.43 -6.27
C PHE A 143 0.46 -11.26 -6.54
N ALA A 144 -0.33 -12.27 -6.19
CA ALA A 144 -1.77 -12.27 -6.31
C ALA A 144 -2.37 -13.04 -5.13
N THR A 145 -2.87 -12.31 -4.14
CA THR A 145 -3.53 -12.82 -2.94
C THR A 145 -4.91 -12.20 -2.76
N GLU A 146 -5.77 -12.78 -1.92
CA GLU A 146 -7.06 -12.15 -1.63
C GLU A 146 -6.86 -10.77 -0.97
N CYS A 147 -7.44 -9.74 -1.58
CA CYS A 147 -7.30 -8.36 -1.10
C CYS A 147 -7.93 -8.21 0.29
N SER A 148 -7.20 -7.60 1.23
CA SER A 148 -7.63 -7.36 2.62
C SER A 148 -7.81 -8.58 3.53
N TRP A 149 -7.67 -9.81 3.02
CA TRP A 149 -7.84 -11.04 3.80
C TRP A 149 -6.54 -11.82 3.92
N ASP A 150 -5.77 -11.90 2.84
CA ASP A 150 -4.51 -12.62 2.78
C ASP A 150 -3.32 -11.68 2.76
N HIS A 151 -2.38 -11.91 3.68
CA HIS A 151 -1.33 -10.95 3.98
C HIS A 151 0.05 -11.57 3.92
N MET A 152 0.98 -10.86 3.27
CA MET A 152 2.41 -11.06 3.36
C MET A 152 3.01 -9.98 4.26
N TYR A 153 3.57 -10.39 5.40
CA TYR A 153 4.30 -9.52 6.31
C TYR A 153 5.80 -9.65 6.04
N VAL A 154 6.50 -8.53 5.96
CA VAL A 154 7.96 -8.48 5.78
C VAL A 154 8.59 -7.72 6.92
N TYR A 155 9.49 -8.38 7.65
CA TYR A 155 10.23 -7.82 8.77
C TYR A 155 11.70 -7.65 8.43
N ASP A 156 12.28 -6.50 8.80
CA ASP A 156 13.72 -6.23 8.70
C ASP A 156 14.48 -6.83 9.91
N GLY A 157 14.62 -8.15 9.92
CA GLY A 157 15.30 -8.89 10.97
C GLY A 157 15.02 -10.39 10.91
N ASP A 158 15.42 -11.11 11.96
CA ASP A 158 15.36 -12.56 12.06
C ASP A 158 14.09 -13.10 12.73
N SER A 159 13.21 -12.21 13.22
CA SER A 159 12.02 -12.58 13.99
C SER A 159 10.86 -11.61 13.79
N ILE A 160 9.66 -12.01 14.24
CA ILE A 160 8.45 -11.17 14.24
C ILE A 160 8.54 -9.96 15.18
N TYR A 161 9.57 -9.89 16.02
CA TYR A 161 9.83 -8.78 16.92
C TYR A 161 10.71 -7.70 16.27
N ALA A 162 11.24 -7.97 15.07
CA ALA A 162 11.98 -7.00 14.29
C ALA A 162 11.04 -5.95 13.66
N PRO A 163 11.56 -4.81 13.15
CA PRO A 163 10.74 -3.81 12.48
C PRO A 163 9.94 -4.38 11.31
N LEU A 164 8.61 -4.23 11.34
CA LEU A 164 7.72 -4.56 10.22
C LEU A 164 7.84 -3.45 9.16
N ILE A 165 8.28 -3.79 7.96
CA ILE A 165 8.56 -2.80 6.90
C ILE A 165 7.58 -2.86 5.72
N ALA A 166 6.83 -3.95 5.57
CA ALA A 166 5.78 -4.06 4.57
C ALA A 166 4.68 -5.04 4.99
N VAL A 167 3.45 -4.71 4.60
CA VAL A 167 2.28 -5.60 4.64
C VAL A 167 1.61 -5.54 3.28
N LEU A 168 1.58 -6.65 2.56
CA LEU A 168 1.09 -6.72 1.18
C LEU A 168 -0.12 -7.65 1.11
N SER A 169 -1.15 -7.22 0.39
CA SER A 169 -2.34 -8.01 0.05
C SER A 169 -2.87 -7.60 -1.32
N GLY A 170 -3.64 -8.46 -1.98
CA GLY A 170 -4.24 -8.16 -3.27
C GLY A 170 -3.30 -8.48 -4.44
N LEU A 171 -3.38 -7.66 -5.48
CA LEU A 171 -2.63 -7.85 -6.73
C LEU A 171 -1.45 -6.88 -6.80
N ILE A 172 -0.25 -7.43 -6.96
CA ILE A 172 0.91 -6.71 -7.49
C ILE A 172 1.21 -7.35 -8.85
N VAL A 173 0.49 -6.84 -9.85
CA VAL A 173 0.63 -7.27 -11.23
C VAL A 173 1.07 -6.04 -12.02
N PRO A 174 2.09 -6.12 -12.88
CA PRO A 174 2.31 -5.10 -13.89
C PRO A 174 1.09 -5.13 -14.82
N GLU A 175 0.13 -4.21 -14.64
CA GLU A 175 -1.12 -4.21 -15.42
C GLU A 175 -0.88 -3.90 -16.90
N ILE A 176 0.34 -3.49 -17.27
CA ILE A 176 0.73 -3.17 -18.64
C ILE A 176 2.11 -3.78 -18.93
N ARG A 177 2.31 -4.32 -20.14
CA ARG A 177 3.64 -4.67 -20.71
C ARG A 177 4.52 -3.42 -20.97
N GLY A 178 4.54 -2.48 -20.03
CA GLY A 178 5.44 -1.34 -19.98
C GLY A 178 6.53 -1.59 -18.95
N ASN A 179 7.62 -0.84 -19.03
CA ASN A 179 8.69 -0.80 -18.03
C ASN A 179 8.18 -0.17 -16.71
N GLU A 180 7.20 -0.79 -16.06
CA GLU A 180 6.75 -0.38 -14.73
C GLU A 180 7.49 -1.17 -13.66
N THR A 181 7.88 -0.42 -12.63
CA THR A 181 8.73 -0.84 -11.54
C THR A 181 8.01 -1.88 -10.69
N VAL A 182 8.49 -3.13 -10.74
CA VAL A 182 8.12 -4.16 -9.76
C VAL A 182 8.44 -3.59 -8.36
N PRO A 183 7.48 -3.57 -7.41
CA PRO A 183 7.73 -3.08 -6.07
C PRO A 183 8.90 -3.82 -5.45
N GLU A 184 9.85 -3.05 -4.93
CA GLU A 184 11.03 -3.57 -4.25
C GLU A 184 10.95 -3.22 -2.77
N VAL A 185 11.02 -4.22 -1.92
CA VAL A 185 11.10 -4.05 -0.46
C VAL A 185 12.55 -4.27 -0.04
N VAL A 186 13.08 -3.38 0.78
CA VAL A 186 14.49 -3.38 1.17
C VAL A 186 14.63 -3.59 2.67
N THR A 187 15.48 -4.52 3.09
CA THR A 187 15.86 -4.73 4.50
C THR A 187 17.33 -4.36 4.69
N THR A 188 17.71 -3.95 5.89
CA THR A 188 19.04 -3.40 6.20
C THR A 188 19.74 -4.08 7.37
N SER A 189 19.02 -4.91 8.14
CA SER A 189 19.58 -5.64 9.28
C SER A 189 20.55 -6.76 8.88
N GLY A 190 20.54 -7.18 7.62
CA GLY A 190 21.19 -8.40 7.16
C GLY A 190 20.29 -9.64 7.16
N TYR A 191 19.06 -9.51 7.66
CA TYR A 191 18.06 -10.57 7.71
C TYR A 191 16.74 -10.07 7.11
N ALA A 192 15.92 -11.01 6.65
CA ALA A 192 14.54 -10.73 6.30
C ALA A 192 13.66 -11.91 6.70
N LEU A 193 12.64 -11.65 7.52
CA LEU A 193 11.61 -12.63 7.84
C LEU A 193 10.35 -12.27 7.05
N LEU A 194 9.90 -13.19 6.20
CA LEU A 194 8.63 -13.08 5.48
C LEU A 194 7.64 -14.06 6.06
N HIS A 195 6.42 -13.60 6.36
CA HIS A 195 5.34 -14.44 6.86
C HIS A 195 4.09 -14.27 6.00
N PHE A 196 3.68 -15.35 5.33
CA PHE A 196 2.43 -15.39 4.57
C PHE A 196 1.34 -16.09 5.37
N PHE A 197 0.17 -15.46 5.41
CA PHE A 197 -1.04 -15.97 6.02
C PHE A 197 -2.21 -15.89 5.03
N SER A 198 -2.96 -16.99 4.88
CA SER A 198 -4.25 -17.00 4.20
C SER A 198 -5.41 -17.39 5.09
N ASP A 199 -6.58 -16.86 4.77
CA ASP A 199 -7.83 -17.03 5.51
C ASP A 199 -8.54 -18.38 5.20
N ALA A 200 -9.84 -18.53 5.50
CA ALA A 200 -10.57 -19.78 5.27
C ALA A 200 -11.15 -19.95 3.86
N ALA A 201 -11.01 -18.98 2.96
CA ALA A 201 -11.67 -18.93 1.67
C ALA A 201 -10.73 -18.47 0.54
N TYR A 202 -11.31 -18.21 -0.64
CA TYR A 202 -10.73 -17.69 -1.88
C TYR A 202 -9.19 -17.71 -2.02
N ASN A 203 -8.69 -18.59 -2.90
CA ASN A 203 -7.29 -18.56 -3.30
C ASN A 203 -7.06 -17.99 -4.69
N LEU A 204 -5.88 -17.40 -4.88
CA LEU A 204 -5.39 -16.90 -6.16
C LEU A 204 -4.04 -17.55 -6.50
N THR A 205 -3.34 -17.04 -7.50
CA THR A 205 -2.12 -17.64 -8.05
C THR A 205 -0.87 -17.50 -7.18
N GLY A 206 -0.97 -16.83 -6.02
CA GLY A 206 0.11 -16.79 -5.04
C GLY A 206 1.21 -15.81 -5.41
N PHE A 207 2.46 -16.14 -5.10
CA PHE A 207 3.58 -15.22 -5.26
C PHE A 207 4.88 -15.91 -5.69
N ASN A 208 5.69 -15.12 -6.38
CA ASN A 208 7.07 -15.44 -6.70
C ASN A 208 7.91 -14.21 -6.39
N ILE A 209 8.74 -14.31 -5.36
CA ILE A 209 9.54 -13.21 -4.85
C ILE A 209 11.01 -13.59 -5.01
N PHE A 210 11.74 -12.76 -5.75
CA PHE A 210 13.19 -12.88 -5.88
C PHE A 210 13.86 -12.07 -4.79
N TYR A 211 14.88 -12.65 -4.15
CA TYR A 211 15.69 -11.93 -3.17
C TYR A 211 17.16 -11.90 -3.60
N SER A 212 17.86 -10.83 -3.25
CA SER A 212 19.31 -10.73 -3.47
C SER A 212 19.97 -9.86 -2.41
N ILE A 213 21.09 -10.36 -1.87
CA ILE A 213 21.90 -9.71 -0.84
C ILE A 213 22.93 -8.80 -1.51
N ASN A 214 23.09 -7.58 -0.98
CA ASN A 214 24.01 -6.55 -1.45
C ASN A 214 23.87 -6.24 -2.96
N SER A 215 22.63 -6.28 -3.46
CA SER A 215 22.31 -5.89 -4.82
C SER A 215 21.96 -4.41 -4.92
N CYS A 216 22.33 -3.78 -6.02
CA CYS A 216 21.91 -2.43 -6.34
C CYS A 216 20.49 -2.41 -6.93
N PRO A 217 19.72 -1.34 -6.70
CA PRO A 217 18.37 -1.23 -7.23
C PRO A 217 18.40 -1.26 -8.76
N ASN A 218 17.56 -2.11 -9.36
CA ASN A 218 17.49 -2.41 -10.81
C ASN A 218 18.84 -2.70 -11.47
N ASN A 219 19.84 -3.18 -10.71
CA ASN A 219 21.20 -3.32 -11.21
C ASN A 219 21.72 -2.03 -11.89
N CYS A 220 21.42 -0.89 -11.28
CA CYS A 220 21.73 0.45 -11.79
C CYS A 220 21.14 0.74 -13.18
N SER A 221 20.06 0.05 -13.54
CA SER A 221 19.28 0.25 -14.77
C SER A 221 20.09 0.24 -16.07
N GLY A 222 21.28 -0.36 -16.05
CA GLY A 222 22.23 -0.33 -17.18
C GLY A 222 22.92 1.01 -17.41
N HIS A 223 22.79 1.98 -16.51
CA HIS A 223 23.28 3.35 -16.60
C HIS A 223 24.18 3.74 -15.42
N GLY A 224 24.89 2.76 -14.88
CA GLY A 224 25.82 2.97 -13.78
C GLY A 224 26.48 1.68 -13.33
N LYS A 225 27.34 1.81 -12.32
CA LYS A 225 28.05 0.69 -11.72
C LYS A 225 27.62 0.51 -10.26
N CYS A 226 27.33 -0.74 -9.89
CA CYS A 226 27.08 -1.08 -8.50
C CYS A 226 28.40 -1.10 -7.72
N THR A 227 28.52 -0.23 -6.71
CA THR A 227 29.73 -0.02 -5.92
C THR A 227 29.43 -0.18 -4.43
N THR A 228 30.41 -0.67 -3.66
CA THR A 228 30.31 -0.81 -2.21
C THR A 228 30.69 0.50 -1.52
N SER A 229 29.93 0.89 -0.50
CA SER A 229 30.25 2.03 0.35
C SER A 229 31.52 1.78 1.16
N ILE A 230 32.39 2.79 1.23
CA ILE A 230 33.62 2.75 2.04
C ILE A 230 33.30 3.05 3.52
N SER A 231 32.24 3.80 3.79
CA SER A 231 31.87 4.26 5.13
C SER A 231 31.02 3.26 5.92
N VAL A 232 30.24 2.42 5.23
CA VAL A 232 29.36 1.43 5.85
C VAL A 232 29.64 0.07 5.22
N PRO A 233 30.21 -0.90 5.98
CA PRO A 233 30.46 -2.24 5.49
C PRO A 233 29.18 -2.86 4.92
N SER A 234 29.28 -3.52 3.76
CA SER A 234 28.17 -4.22 3.10
C SER A 234 27.04 -3.34 2.53
N GLN A 235 27.10 -2.02 2.64
CA GLN A 235 26.16 -1.15 1.93
C GLN A 235 26.58 -1.01 0.47
N VAL A 236 25.65 -1.17 -0.47
CA VAL A 236 25.86 -0.95 -1.91
C VAL A 236 25.03 0.22 -2.43
N TYR A 237 25.56 0.93 -3.42
CA TYR A 237 24.88 2.03 -4.10
C TYR A 237 25.26 2.06 -5.59
N CYS A 238 24.41 2.69 -6.41
CA CYS A 238 24.74 2.92 -7.80
C CYS A 238 25.54 4.19 -8.00
N GLU A 239 26.70 4.06 -8.61
CA GLU A 239 27.46 5.17 -9.18
C GLU A 239 26.97 5.38 -10.62
N CYS A 240 26.13 6.40 -10.81
CA CYS A 240 25.50 6.65 -12.11
C CYS A 240 26.44 7.24 -13.15
N ASP A 241 26.19 6.85 -14.40
CA ASP A 241 26.82 7.47 -15.56
C ASP A 241 26.49 8.97 -15.63
N LYS A 242 27.34 9.73 -16.33
CA LYS A 242 27.33 11.21 -16.38
C LYS A 242 25.94 11.85 -16.61
N TYR A 243 25.07 11.20 -17.38
CA TYR A 243 23.76 11.72 -17.80
C TYR A 243 22.57 11.19 -16.99
N TRP A 244 22.82 10.36 -15.97
CA TRP A 244 21.81 9.65 -15.20
C TRP A 244 21.90 9.96 -13.71
N LYS A 245 20.76 9.88 -13.04
CA LYS A 245 20.57 10.12 -11.60
C LYS A 245 19.51 9.17 -11.04
N GLY A 246 19.26 9.32 -9.75
CA GLY A 246 18.37 8.45 -8.99
C GLY A 246 19.15 7.31 -8.33
N GLU A 247 18.55 6.65 -7.34
CA GLU A 247 19.20 5.55 -6.62
C GLU A 247 19.52 4.36 -7.54
N ALA A 248 18.72 4.18 -8.61
CA ALA A 248 18.85 3.12 -9.59
C ALA A 248 19.41 3.59 -10.94
N CYS A 249 19.85 4.85 -11.07
CA CYS A 249 20.32 5.45 -12.33
C CYS A 249 19.31 5.37 -13.50
N ASP A 250 18.03 5.33 -13.20
CA ASP A 250 16.92 5.24 -14.15
C ASP A 250 16.34 6.60 -14.56
N ILE A 251 16.75 7.68 -13.89
CA ILE A 251 16.25 9.02 -14.15
C ILE A 251 17.31 9.77 -14.96
N PRO A 252 17.06 10.14 -16.23
CA PRO A 252 17.99 10.99 -16.96
C PRO A 252 17.99 12.40 -16.34
N TYR A 253 19.15 13.07 -16.31
CA TYR A 253 19.21 14.48 -15.94
C TYR A 253 18.40 15.36 -16.91
N CYS A 254 18.47 15.01 -18.20
CA CYS A 254 17.82 15.74 -19.28
C CYS A 254 17.08 14.76 -20.18
N LYS A 255 15.75 14.75 -20.08
CA LYS A 255 14.92 13.91 -20.94
C LYS A 255 14.94 14.45 -22.38
N ALA A 256 14.95 13.55 -23.36
CA ALA A 256 15.01 13.87 -24.80
C ALA A 256 16.12 14.86 -25.22
N ASN A 257 17.21 14.93 -24.45
CA ASN A 257 18.29 15.90 -24.62
C ASN A 257 17.79 17.36 -24.76
N CYS A 258 16.70 17.71 -24.06
CA CYS A 258 16.11 19.06 -24.05
C CYS A 258 15.69 19.58 -25.44
N GLY A 259 15.39 18.68 -26.40
CA GLY A 259 15.09 19.05 -27.79
C GLY A 259 16.26 19.74 -28.50
N SER A 260 17.49 19.48 -28.05
CA SER A 260 18.69 20.09 -28.60
C SER A 260 18.91 19.70 -30.08
N PRO A 261 19.39 20.65 -30.91
CA PRO A 261 19.79 22.01 -30.57
C PRO A 261 18.67 23.06 -30.62
N ASP A 262 17.51 22.72 -31.19
CA ASP A 262 16.51 23.72 -31.58
C ASP A 262 15.71 24.27 -30.40
N HIS A 263 15.42 23.43 -29.40
CA HIS A 263 14.54 23.82 -28.29
C HIS A 263 15.29 24.17 -27.01
N GLY A 264 16.54 23.72 -26.88
CA GLY A 264 17.34 23.92 -25.69
C GLY A 264 18.60 23.08 -25.66
N TYR A 265 19.25 23.02 -24.50
CA TYR A 265 20.42 22.17 -24.28
C TYR A 265 20.43 21.63 -22.86
N CYS A 266 21.12 20.50 -22.68
CA CYS A 266 21.32 19.89 -21.38
C CYS A 266 22.52 20.52 -20.68
N ASP A 267 22.29 21.31 -19.63
CA ASP A 267 23.35 21.80 -18.79
C ASP A 267 23.62 20.78 -17.68
N LEU A 268 24.82 20.19 -17.69
CA LEU A 268 25.27 19.26 -16.65
C LEU A 268 26.14 19.93 -15.57
N THR A 269 26.23 21.25 -15.60
CA THR A 269 26.85 22.05 -14.55
C THR A 269 25.80 22.49 -13.52
N GLY A 270 26.24 22.85 -12.31
CA GLY A 270 25.33 23.31 -11.26
C GLY A 270 24.26 22.28 -10.87
N GLU A 271 22.99 22.61 -11.12
CA GLU A 271 21.82 21.79 -10.73
C GLU A 271 21.46 20.65 -11.70
N LYS A 272 22.15 20.57 -12.85
CA LYS A 272 21.97 19.54 -13.89
C LYS A 272 20.53 19.44 -14.42
N LEU A 273 20.16 20.32 -15.34
CA LEU A 273 18.80 20.48 -15.86
C LEU A 273 18.77 20.94 -17.33
N CYS A 274 17.60 20.83 -17.96
CA CYS A 274 17.37 21.38 -19.29
C CYS A 274 17.24 22.90 -19.26
N VAL A 275 18.02 23.58 -20.11
CA VAL A 275 17.92 25.01 -20.36
C VAL A 275 17.22 25.21 -21.70
N CYS A 276 16.00 25.77 -21.66
CA CYS A 276 15.18 25.95 -22.85
C CYS A 276 15.47 27.30 -23.52
N ASN A 277 15.40 27.30 -24.85
CA ASN A 277 15.41 28.53 -25.66
C ASN A 277 14.09 29.31 -25.42
N ASP A 278 14.09 30.62 -25.67
CA ASP A 278 13.01 31.55 -25.26
C ASP A 278 11.58 31.13 -25.65
N SER A 279 11.41 30.38 -26.74
CA SER A 279 10.11 29.91 -27.22
C SER A 279 9.67 28.56 -26.64
N TRP A 280 10.46 27.96 -25.76
CA TRP A 280 10.27 26.60 -25.25
C TRP A 280 10.30 26.56 -23.71
N GLN A 281 9.57 25.62 -23.14
CA GLN A 281 9.46 25.40 -21.69
C GLN A 281 9.18 23.93 -21.38
N GLY A 282 9.04 23.65 -20.08
CA GLY A 282 8.85 22.30 -19.56
C GLY A 282 10.17 21.61 -19.21
N PRO A 283 10.12 20.42 -18.59
CA PRO A 283 11.29 19.73 -18.06
C PRO A 283 12.26 19.22 -19.14
N ASP A 284 11.81 19.12 -20.39
CA ASP A 284 12.57 18.65 -21.55
C ASP A 284 12.47 19.60 -22.75
N CYS A 285 12.05 20.85 -22.53
CA CYS A 285 11.87 21.87 -23.57
C CYS A 285 10.98 21.40 -24.75
N SER A 286 9.99 20.56 -24.46
CA SER A 286 9.07 20.03 -25.46
C SER A 286 7.84 20.92 -25.71
N LEU A 287 7.59 21.90 -24.85
CA LEU A 287 6.38 22.72 -24.89
C LEU A 287 6.69 24.14 -25.37
N ASN A 288 5.82 24.70 -26.20
CA ASN A 288 5.96 26.08 -26.66
C ASN A 288 5.63 27.10 -25.57
N VAL A 289 6.10 28.34 -25.71
CA VAL A 289 5.69 29.48 -24.91
C VAL A 289 4.90 30.46 -25.79
N PRO A 290 3.62 30.74 -25.50
CA PRO A 290 2.78 30.14 -24.45
C PRO A 290 2.32 28.71 -24.82
N SER A 291 2.10 27.86 -23.81
CA SER A 291 1.47 26.54 -23.98
C SER A 291 0.12 26.50 -23.26
N THR A 292 -0.79 25.69 -23.79
CA THR A 292 -2.03 25.28 -23.10
C THR A 292 -1.89 23.92 -22.42
N GLU A 293 -0.75 23.26 -22.59
CA GLU A 293 -0.46 21.94 -22.05
C GLU A 293 0.21 22.04 -20.67
N SER A 294 -0.21 21.17 -19.76
CA SER A 294 0.40 21.00 -18.44
C SER A 294 1.53 19.98 -18.49
N TYR A 295 2.53 20.12 -17.61
CA TYR A 295 3.60 19.15 -17.45
C TYR A 295 3.83 18.81 -15.98
N TRP A 296 4.41 17.63 -15.75
CA TRP A 296 4.85 17.18 -14.44
C TRP A 296 6.31 17.54 -14.21
N ILE A 297 6.64 17.95 -12.99
CA ILE A 297 8.01 18.12 -12.53
C ILE A 297 8.28 17.25 -11.32
N LEU A 298 9.46 16.64 -11.29
CA LEU A 298 10.00 16.02 -10.09
C LEU A 298 11.06 16.97 -9.51
N PRO A 299 10.78 17.67 -8.40
CA PRO A 299 11.72 18.64 -7.85
C PRO A 299 12.99 17.97 -7.32
N ASN A 300 14.14 18.61 -7.51
CA ASN A 300 15.42 18.18 -6.95
C ASN A 300 15.50 18.60 -5.47
N VAL A 301 15.11 17.72 -4.56
CA VAL A 301 15.12 17.97 -3.11
C VAL A 301 16.55 17.99 -2.55
N LYS A 302 16.89 18.97 -1.71
CA LYS A 302 18.21 19.15 -1.06
C LYS A 302 18.07 19.41 0.45
N PRO A 303 18.89 18.85 1.34
CA PRO A 303 19.59 17.57 1.20
C PRO A 303 18.59 16.42 0.97
N PHE A 304 19.07 15.19 0.73
CA PHE A 304 18.21 14.00 0.80
C PHE A 304 17.39 14.05 2.09
N SER A 305 16.06 14.00 1.93
CA SER A 305 15.10 14.35 2.99
C SER A 305 15.34 13.54 4.27
N PRO A 306 15.25 14.14 5.46
CA PRO A 306 15.23 13.39 6.72
C PRO A 306 13.93 12.57 6.91
N SER A 307 12.91 12.74 6.05
CA SER A 307 11.64 12.03 6.20
C SER A 307 11.64 10.70 5.46
N VAL A 308 11.46 9.64 6.25
CA VAL A 308 10.96 8.32 5.82
C VAL A 308 9.65 8.50 5.03
N GLY A 309 9.37 7.59 4.09
CA GLY A 309 8.06 7.51 3.43
C GLY A 309 6.93 7.49 4.46
N ARG A 310 5.87 8.27 4.20
CA ARG A 310 4.72 8.41 5.09
C ARG A 310 3.41 8.43 4.32
N ALA A 311 2.36 7.82 4.89
CA ALA A 311 1.01 7.81 4.33
C ALA A 311 0.03 8.54 5.26
N SER A 312 -1.20 8.80 4.81
CA SER A 312 -2.28 9.36 5.64
C SER A 312 -1.91 10.66 6.40
N HIS A 313 -0.94 11.40 5.88
CA HIS A 313 -0.57 12.75 6.31
C HIS A 313 -1.42 13.77 5.55
N LYS A 314 -1.26 15.04 5.88
CA LYS A 314 -1.84 16.15 5.12
C LYS A 314 -0.77 17.20 4.82
N ALA A 315 -0.92 17.85 3.68
CA ALA A 315 -0.04 18.90 3.23
C ALA A 315 -0.85 20.17 2.91
N VAL A 316 -0.34 21.33 3.31
CA VAL A 316 -0.94 22.65 3.00
C VAL A 316 0.14 23.61 2.52
N LEU A 317 -0.23 24.52 1.63
CA LEU A 317 0.69 25.51 1.05
C LEU A 317 0.44 26.89 1.67
N TYR A 318 1.46 27.51 2.26
CA TYR A 318 1.42 28.88 2.75
C TYR A 318 2.66 29.66 2.28
N GLY A 319 2.45 30.65 1.41
CA GLY A 319 3.52 31.35 0.72
C GLY A 319 4.39 30.37 -0.07
N LYS A 320 5.69 30.36 0.21
CA LYS A 320 6.67 29.45 -0.42
C LYS A 320 6.89 28.13 0.31
N PHE A 321 6.17 27.88 1.41
CA PHE A 321 6.36 26.70 2.24
C PHE A 321 5.20 25.75 2.10
N MET A 322 5.49 24.51 1.73
CA MET A 322 4.57 23.39 1.85
C MET A 322 4.76 22.74 3.22
N TRP A 323 3.75 22.81 4.07
CA TRP A 323 3.74 22.22 5.41
C TRP A 323 3.15 20.82 5.34
N VAL A 324 3.87 19.83 5.84
CA VAL A 324 3.43 18.43 5.93
C VAL A 324 3.30 18.05 7.40
N ILE A 325 2.09 17.68 7.82
CA ILE A 325 1.77 17.41 9.22
C ILE A 325 1.24 15.99 9.39
N GLY A 326 1.72 15.34 10.45
CA GLY A 326 1.37 14.00 10.87
C GLY A 326 1.62 12.91 9.82
N GLY A 327 0.78 11.87 9.87
CA GLY A 327 0.86 10.72 8.99
C GLY A 327 1.29 9.45 9.71
N TYR A 328 1.23 8.35 8.96
CA TYR A 328 1.63 7.03 9.38
C TYR A 328 2.96 6.65 8.76
N THR A 329 3.83 6.07 9.56
CA THR A 329 5.09 5.46 9.14
C THR A 329 5.27 4.15 9.88
N PHE A 330 5.95 3.18 9.28
CA PHE A 330 6.25 1.92 9.95
C PHE A 330 7.26 2.09 11.11
N ASN A 331 8.09 3.13 11.07
CA ASN A 331 9.10 3.40 12.10
C ASN A 331 8.87 4.76 12.76
N TYR A 332 8.20 4.76 13.90
CA TYR A 332 7.88 5.98 14.64
C TYR A 332 9.03 6.54 15.49
N SER A 333 10.16 5.83 15.62
CA SER A 333 11.30 6.29 16.44
C SER A 333 11.92 7.62 15.97
N SER A 334 11.84 7.90 14.67
CA SER A 334 12.34 9.12 14.04
C SER A 334 11.22 10.02 13.51
N PHE A 335 9.96 9.76 13.90
CA PHE A 335 8.81 10.45 13.36
C PHE A 335 8.82 11.95 13.69
N GLN A 336 8.71 12.75 12.64
CA GLN A 336 8.53 14.20 12.73
C GLN A 336 7.08 14.55 12.45
N MET A 337 6.43 15.18 13.43
CA MET A 337 5.02 15.59 13.35
C MET A 337 4.81 16.76 12.39
N VAL A 338 5.77 17.70 12.32
CA VAL A 338 5.68 18.89 11.47
C VAL A 338 6.93 19.02 10.63
N LEU A 339 6.76 19.03 9.31
CA LEU A 339 7.79 19.28 8.32
C LEU A 339 7.38 20.48 7.46
N ASN A 340 8.35 21.24 6.97
CA ASN A 340 8.09 22.23 5.94
C ASN A 340 9.12 22.12 4.81
N TYR A 341 8.64 22.25 3.57
CA TYR A 341 9.45 22.25 2.36
C TYR A 341 9.39 23.63 1.72
N ASN A 342 10.55 24.25 1.54
CA ASN A 342 10.67 25.54 0.86
C ASN A 342 10.79 25.31 -0.65
N LEU A 343 9.74 25.71 -1.39
CA LEU A 343 9.62 25.53 -2.85
C LEU A 343 10.66 26.31 -3.66
N GLU A 344 11.22 27.41 -3.13
CA GLU A 344 12.24 28.21 -3.83
C GLU A 344 13.62 27.56 -3.69
N SER A 345 13.99 27.19 -2.46
CA SER A 345 15.32 26.61 -2.18
C SER A 345 15.39 25.09 -2.37
N SER A 346 14.24 24.44 -2.53
CA SER A 346 14.09 22.98 -2.54
C SER A 346 14.59 22.28 -1.27
N ILE A 347 14.48 22.93 -0.10
CA ILE A 347 14.98 22.43 1.18
C ILE A 347 13.87 22.04 2.16
N TRP A 348 14.02 20.88 2.81
CA TRP A 348 13.21 20.44 3.94
C TRP A 348 13.76 20.93 5.27
N ASN A 349 12.87 21.38 6.15
CA ASN A 349 13.17 21.66 7.55
C ASN A 349 12.17 20.95 8.46
N VAL A 350 12.63 20.65 9.67
CA VAL A 350 11.79 20.11 10.74
C VAL A 350 11.22 21.29 11.54
N GLY A 351 9.90 21.30 11.76
CA GLY A 351 9.24 22.31 12.59
C GLY A 351 9.66 22.19 14.07
N THR A 352 9.59 23.29 14.80
CA THR A 352 10.01 23.30 16.22
C THR A 352 9.09 22.46 17.12
N LEU A 353 9.68 21.81 18.13
CA LEU A 353 9.00 21.00 19.14
C LEU A 353 8.30 21.89 20.19
N SER A 354 7.19 22.54 19.82
CA SER A 354 6.26 23.04 20.84
C SER A 354 5.42 21.88 21.40
N ARG A 355 4.88 22.02 22.62
CA ARG A 355 3.94 21.04 23.20
C ARG A 355 2.68 20.98 22.31
N GLY A 356 2.67 20.04 21.38
CA GLY A 356 1.64 19.89 20.37
C GLY A 356 0.84 18.59 20.49
N PRO A 357 0.02 18.28 19.48
CA PRO A 357 -0.75 17.05 19.44
C PRO A 357 0.16 15.81 19.46
N LEU A 358 -0.36 14.72 20.02
CA LEU A 358 0.26 13.40 19.84
C LEU A 358 0.29 13.01 18.36
N GLN A 359 1.28 12.17 18.02
CA GLN A 359 1.48 11.61 16.69
C GLN A 359 0.21 10.92 16.21
N ARG A 360 -0.22 11.25 14.99
CA ARG A 360 -1.50 10.79 14.45
C ARG A 360 -1.51 10.77 12.93
N TYR A 361 -2.42 9.98 12.38
CA TYR A 361 -2.68 9.86 10.95
C TYR A 361 -4.17 9.88 10.66
N GLY A 362 -4.54 10.02 9.38
CA GLY A 362 -5.94 10.06 8.97
C GLY A 362 -6.70 11.29 9.49
N HIS A 363 -5.99 12.29 10.02
CA HIS A 363 -6.54 13.59 10.38
C HIS A 363 -6.77 14.44 9.11
N SER A 364 -7.46 15.56 9.26
CA SER A 364 -7.58 16.59 8.22
C SER A 364 -6.87 17.87 8.62
N LEU A 365 -6.48 18.67 7.62
CA LEU A 365 -5.96 20.02 7.82
C LEU A 365 -6.78 21.00 6.99
N ALA A 366 -7.00 22.19 7.51
CA ALA A 366 -7.48 23.32 6.75
C ALA A 366 -6.69 24.59 7.12
N LEU A 367 -6.24 25.32 6.10
CA LEU A 367 -5.48 26.55 6.27
C LEU A 367 -6.43 27.75 6.22
N TYR A 368 -6.33 28.64 7.21
CA TYR A 368 -6.99 29.92 7.20
C TYR A 368 -6.07 31.00 7.76
N GLN A 369 -5.79 32.03 6.94
CA GLN A 369 -4.78 33.05 7.23
C GLN A 369 -3.43 32.40 7.57
N GLU A 370 -2.89 32.64 8.77
CA GLU A 370 -1.60 32.10 9.23
C GLU A 370 -1.73 30.85 10.12
N ASN A 371 -2.94 30.29 10.21
CA ASN A 371 -3.28 29.21 11.12
C ASN A 371 -3.68 27.95 10.36
N ILE A 372 -3.08 26.82 10.73
CA ILE A 372 -3.43 25.50 10.23
C ILE A 372 -4.29 24.80 11.29
N PHE A 373 -5.54 24.53 10.95
CA PHE A 373 -6.50 23.82 11.79
C PHE A 373 -6.40 22.33 11.50
N MET A 374 -6.15 21.53 12.53
CA MET A 374 -6.08 20.07 12.47
C MET A 374 -7.21 19.48 13.29
N TYR A 375 -8.05 18.66 12.66
CA TYR A 375 -9.16 18.00 13.33
C TYR A 375 -8.99 16.48 13.34
N GLY A 376 -9.24 15.88 14.50
CA GLY A 376 -9.38 14.46 14.72
C GLY A 376 -8.18 13.61 14.28
N GLY A 377 -8.47 12.50 13.61
CA GLY A 377 -7.51 11.46 13.24
C GLY A 377 -7.36 10.39 14.30
N ARG A 378 -6.52 9.39 14.01
CA ARG A 378 -6.21 8.31 14.93
C ARG A 378 -4.85 8.53 15.56
N ILE A 379 -4.82 8.55 16.89
CA ILE A 379 -3.59 8.71 17.67
C ILE A 379 -2.83 7.39 17.63
N GLU A 380 -1.54 7.46 17.31
CA GLU A 380 -0.66 6.29 17.32
C GLU A 380 -0.23 5.99 18.77
N THR A 381 -1.06 5.21 19.47
CA THR A 381 -0.76 4.58 20.77
C THR A 381 -1.26 3.14 20.75
N ASN A 382 -0.85 2.32 21.72
CA ASN A 382 -1.27 0.90 21.81
C ASN A 382 -2.80 0.72 21.82
N ASP A 383 -3.55 1.69 22.36
CA ASP A 383 -5.02 1.67 22.40
C ASP A 383 -5.67 2.42 21.20
N GLY A 384 -4.85 3.11 20.39
CA GLY A 384 -5.17 3.59 19.04
C GLY A 384 -6.46 4.40 18.90
N ASN A 385 -6.66 5.42 19.75
CA ASN A 385 -7.95 6.11 19.83
C ASN A 385 -8.17 7.09 18.67
N VAL A 386 -9.36 7.05 18.07
CA VAL A 386 -9.84 8.08 17.15
C VAL A 386 -10.30 9.26 17.98
N THR A 387 -9.85 10.47 17.65
CA THR A 387 -10.09 11.68 18.45
C THR A 387 -10.94 12.70 17.69
N ASP A 388 -11.57 13.60 18.46
CA ASP A 388 -12.33 14.78 18.04
C ASP A 388 -11.60 16.09 18.41
N GLU A 389 -10.33 16.00 18.83
CA GLU A 389 -9.52 17.17 19.16
C GLU A 389 -9.36 18.12 17.96
N LEU A 390 -9.51 19.42 18.24
CA LEU A 390 -9.15 20.50 17.33
C LEU A 390 -7.88 21.21 17.81
N TRP A 391 -6.86 21.16 16.97
CA TRP A 391 -5.58 21.81 17.19
C TRP A 391 -5.35 22.90 16.15
N VAL A 392 -4.75 24.01 16.58
CA VAL A 392 -4.40 25.13 15.71
C VAL A 392 -2.90 25.36 15.79
N PHE A 393 -2.23 25.22 14.66
CA PHE A 393 -0.81 25.55 14.50
C PHE A 393 -0.66 26.92 13.88
N ASN A 394 -0.08 27.85 14.63
CA ASN A 394 0.27 29.16 14.10
C ASN A 394 1.63 29.07 13.37
N ILE A 395 1.64 29.43 12.08
CA ILE A 395 2.82 29.31 11.23
C ILE A 395 3.94 30.26 11.66
N HIS A 396 3.60 31.46 12.11
CA HIS A 396 4.57 32.49 12.48
C HIS A 396 5.31 32.14 13.77
N SER A 397 4.58 31.81 14.84
CA SER A 397 5.16 31.43 16.13
C SER A 397 5.61 29.97 16.19
N GLN A 398 5.24 29.15 15.19
CA GLN A 398 5.43 27.69 15.16
C GLN A 398 4.94 26.98 16.44
N SER A 399 3.82 27.46 16.98
CA SER A 399 3.25 26.96 18.22
C SER A 399 1.88 26.35 18.02
N TRP A 400 1.63 25.23 18.70
CA TRP A 400 0.32 24.62 18.80
C TRP A 400 -0.54 25.25 19.91
N SER A 401 -1.84 25.34 19.66
CA SER A 401 -2.86 25.61 20.66
C SER A 401 -4.03 24.65 20.47
N THR A 402 -4.68 24.25 21.56
CA THR A 402 -5.90 23.45 21.51
C THR A 402 -7.12 24.38 21.52
N LYS A 403 -8.17 23.99 20.79
CA LYS A 403 -9.43 24.72 20.71
C LYS A 403 -10.58 23.75 20.95
N THR A 404 -11.63 24.23 21.61
CA THR A 404 -12.87 23.47 21.78
C THR A 404 -13.81 23.87 20.66
N PRO A 405 -14.22 22.97 19.76
CA PRO A 405 -15.13 23.32 18.69
C PRO A 405 -16.52 23.66 19.24
N THR A 406 -17.07 24.83 18.88
CA THR A 406 -18.48 25.15 19.15
C THR A 406 -19.32 24.57 18.02
N VAL A 407 -20.16 23.56 18.31
CA VAL A 407 -21.16 23.06 17.35
C VAL A 407 -22.41 23.93 17.47
N LEU A 408 -22.77 24.65 16.41
CA LEU A 408 -24.02 25.43 16.39
C LEU A 408 -25.21 24.49 16.13
N GLY A 409 -25.99 24.26 17.19
CA GLY A 409 -27.15 23.35 17.20
C GLY A 409 -26.89 22.12 18.06
N HIS A 410 -27.94 21.37 18.41
CA HIS A 410 -27.87 20.10 19.14
C HIS A 410 -27.17 18.96 18.36
N GLY A 411 -26.17 19.29 17.53
CA GLY A 411 -25.36 18.36 16.77
C GLY A 411 -24.32 17.68 17.64
N GLN A 412 -24.22 16.37 17.51
CA GLN A 412 -23.18 15.58 18.16
C GLN A 412 -21.83 15.83 17.46
N GLN A 413 -20.79 16.13 18.22
CA GLN A 413 -19.41 16.10 17.73
C GLN A 413 -18.95 14.64 17.58
N TYR A 414 -18.31 14.33 16.46
CA TYR A 414 -17.83 13.01 16.12
C TYR A 414 -16.30 12.99 16.05
N ALA A 415 -15.70 12.11 16.84
CA ALA A 415 -14.33 11.67 16.65
C ALA A 415 -14.23 10.84 15.37
N VAL A 416 -13.43 11.31 14.41
CA VAL A 416 -13.33 10.69 13.08
C VAL A 416 -11.88 10.64 12.56
N GLU A 417 -11.58 9.61 11.79
CA GLU A 417 -10.37 9.47 10.97
C GLU A 417 -10.73 9.23 9.49
N GLY A 418 -9.76 9.42 8.59
CA GLY A 418 -9.93 9.22 7.15
C GLY A 418 -10.89 10.23 6.50
N HIS A 419 -11.12 11.38 7.14
CA HIS A 419 -12.06 12.41 6.71
C HIS A 419 -11.37 13.54 5.93
N SER A 420 -12.20 14.43 5.36
CA SER A 420 -11.74 15.68 4.73
C SER A 420 -12.21 16.89 5.51
N ALA A 421 -11.45 17.98 5.46
CA ALA A 421 -11.87 19.26 6.02
C ALA A 421 -11.56 20.41 5.07
N HIS A 422 -12.40 21.43 5.13
CA HIS A 422 -12.23 22.68 4.39
C HIS A 422 -12.69 23.85 5.26
N ILE A 423 -12.11 25.03 5.02
CA ILE A 423 -12.57 26.29 5.62
C ILE A 423 -13.16 27.14 4.51
N MET A 424 -14.34 27.71 4.77
CA MET A 424 -15.03 28.62 3.86
C MET A 424 -15.53 29.85 4.59
N GLU A 425 -15.54 30.98 3.89
CA GLU A 425 -16.18 32.21 4.33
C GLU A 425 -17.59 32.24 3.73
N LEU A 426 -18.60 32.38 4.59
CA LEU A 426 -20.00 32.48 4.21
C LEU A 426 -20.33 33.90 3.72
N ASP A 427 -21.47 34.06 3.04
CA ASP A 427 -21.99 35.37 2.62
C ASP A 427 -22.22 36.32 3.82
N SER A 428 -22.45 35.75 5.01
CA SER A 428 -22.55 36.49 6.29
C SER A 428 -21.22 37.03 6.82
N ARG A 429 -20.10 36.71 6.15
CA ARG A 429 -18.71 36.88 6.60
C ARG A 429 -18.30 36.01 7.78
N ASP A 430 -19.16 35.07 8.18
CA ASP A 430 -18.76 34.05 9.14
C ASP A 430 -17.79 33.08 8.48
N VAL A 431 -16.75 32.71 9.21
CA VAL A 431 -15.78 31.72 8.75
C VAL A 431 -16.10 30.39 9.40
N VAL A 432 -16.31 29.36 8.59
CA VAL A 432 -16.71 28.02 9.05
C VAL A 432 -15.74 26.97 8.55
N MET A 433 -15.33 26.08 9.45
CA MET A 433 -14.64 24.84 9.13
C MET A 433 -15.66 23.73 9.01
N ILE A 434 -15.65 23.02 7.88
CA ILE A 434 -16.48 21.85 7.62
C ILE A 434 -15.64 20.58 7.69
N ILE A 435 -16.15 19.56 8.40
CA ILE A 435 -15.61 18.20 8.41
C ILE A 435 -16.56 17.29 7.65
N ILE A 436 -16.06 16.61 6.63
CA ILE A 436 -16.85 15.78 5.73
C ILE A 436 -16.51 14.31 6.00
N PHE A 437 -17.52 13.57 6.49
CA PHE A 437 -17.51 12.12 6.66
C PHE A 437 -16.37 11.61 7.56
N GLY A 438 -15.95 10.36 7.35
CA GLY A 438 -14.89 9.69 8.10
C GLY A 438 -15.39 8.46 8.85
N TYR A 439 -14.44 7.71 9.38
CA TYR A 439 -14.70 6.56 10.25
C TYR A 439 -14.65 6.97 11.72
N SER A 440 -15.67 6.57 12.48
CA SER A 440 -15.74 6.71 13.92
C SER A 440 -15.70 5.34 14.58
N ALA A 441 -14.94 5.19 15.66
CA ALA A 441 -14.87 3.94 16.42
C ALA A 441 -16.23 3.55 17.05
N ILE A 442 -17.13 4.51 17.26
CA ILE A 442 -18.44 4.29 17.88
C ILE A 442 -19.52 4.04 16.82
N TYR A 443 -19.50 4.83 15.75
CA TYR A 443 -20.60 4.88 14.77
C TYR A 443 -20.27 4.23 13.42
N GLY A 444 -19.03 3.77 13.22
CA GLY A 444 -18.55 3.28 11.93
C GLY A 444 -18.35 4.43 10.94
N TYR A 445 -18.56 4.14 9.65
CA TYR A 445 -18.48 5.17 8.60
C TYR A 445 -19.65 6.13 8.70
N THR A 446 -19.32 7.42 8.84
CA THR A 446 -20.28 8.49 9.01
C THR A 446 -20.58 9.16 7.67
N SER A 447 -21.86 9.53 7.46
CA SER A 447 -22.30 10.36 6.33
C SER A 447 -22.66 11.79 6.76
N SER A 448 -22.32 12.15 8.00
CA SER A 448 -22.60 13.46 8.59
C SER A 448 -21.52 14.47 8.24
N ILE A 449 -21.92 15.73 8.10
CA ILE A 449 -21.02 16.88 7.98
C ILE A 449 -21.04 17.63 9.32
N GLN A 450 -19.88 17.97 9.84
CA GLN A 450 -19.73 18.76 11.07
C GLN A 450 -19.32 20.19 10.70
N GLU A 451 -19.94 21.19 11.31
CA GLU A 451 -19.71 22.60 11.04
C GLU A 451 -19.20 23.30 12.31
N TYR A 452 -18.08 24.02 12.21
CA TYR A 452 -17.47 24.75 13.32
C TYR A 452 -17.19 26.21 12.94
N HIS A 453 -17.70 27.16 13.72
CA HIS A 453 -17.45 28.58 13.50
C HIS A 453 -16.07 28.98 14.04
N ILE A 454 -15.24 29.58 13.19
CA ILE A 454 -13.84 29.91 13.49
C ILE A 454 -13.69 31.29 14.14
N CYS A 455 -14.65 32.20 13.95
CA CYS A 455 -14.61 33.54 14.54
C CYS A 455 -14.61 33.52 16.09
N GLU A 456 -15.09 32.45 16.72
CA GLU A 456 -15.02 32.26 18.17
C GLU A 456 -13.69 31.64 18.65
N LEU A 457 -12.83 31.21 17.71
CA LEU A 457 -11.64 30.41 17.97
C LEU A 457 -10.32 31.14 17.70
N LEU A 458 -10.35 32.26 16.98
CA LEU A 458 -9.22 33.19 16.83
C LEU A 458 -9.19 34.15 18.01
#